data_AF-A0A2H0SEB7-F1
#
_entry.id   AF-A0A2H0SEB7-F1
#
_cell.length_a   1.000
_cell.length_b   1.000
_cell.length_c   1.000
_cell.angle_alpha   90.00
_cell.angle_beta   90.00
_cell.angle_gamma   90.00
#
_symmetry.space_group_name_H-M   'P 1'
#
loop_
_entity.id
_entity.type
_entity.pdbx_description
1 polymer ?
#
loop_
_entity_poly.entity_id
_entity_poly.type
_entity_poly.pdbx_seq_one_letter_code
_entity_poly.pdbx_strand_id
1 'polypeptide(L)'
;MIKTKSELLDEIYNTVHEEIIRMEIAMATLADVPDDKVIETVVKKSPLGAREENLTKKDILARYSEDIKKREKVLKIIKSMLNKEL
;
A
#
# COMPACT_ATOMS: atom_id res chain seq x y z
N MET A 1 -24.87 -4.86 -18.16
CA MET A 1 -24.36 -6.24 -18.17
C MET A 1 -23.73 -6.52 -16.82
N ILE A 2 -24.08 -7.62 -16.15
CA ILE A 2 -23.49 -7.96 -14.84
C ILE A 2 -22.15 -8.65 -15.13
N LYS A 3 -21.06 -8.15 -14.52
CA LYS A 3 -19.73 -8.76 -14.66
C LYS A 3 -19.69 -10.13 -14.03
N THR A 4 -18.99 -11.06 -14.66
CA THR A 4 -18.68 -12.36 -14.08
C THR A 4 -17.71 -12.22 -12.91
N LYS A 5 -17.63 -13.25 -12.06
CA LYS A 5 -16.68 -13.27 -10.94
C LYS A 5 -15.22 -13.12 -11.41
N SER A 6 -14.84 -13.79 -12.51
CA SER A 6 -13.49 -13.68 -13.09
C SER A 6 -13.18 -12.26 -13.53
N GLU A 7 -14.09 -11.60 -14.25
CA GLU A 7 -13.91 -10.21 -14.69
C GLU A 7 -13.73 -9.26 -13.49
N LEU A 8 -14.50 -9.46 -12.41
CA LEU A 8 -14.31 -8.69 -11.18
C LEU A 8 -12.97 -8.97 -10.51
N LEU A 9 -12.51 -10.23 -10.49
CA LEU A 9 -11.21 -10.59 -9.93
C LEU A 9 -10.04 -10.00 -10.73
N ASP A 10 -10.13 -9.97 -12.06
CA ASP A 10 -9.14 -9.33 -12.94
C ASP A 10 -9.06 -7.82 -12.70
N GLU A 11 -10.21 -7.15 -12.56
CA GLU A 11 -10.26 -5.72 -12.24
C GLU A 11 -9.63 -5.40 -10.88
N ILE A 12 -9.94 -6.21 -9.86
CA ILE A 12 -9.35 -6.05 -8.53
C ILE A 12 -7.84 -6.31 -8.61
N TYR A 13 -7.40 -7.34 -9.34
CA TYR A 13 -5.97 -7.61 -9.54
C TYR A 13 -5.25 -6.40 -10.13
N ASN A 14 -5.77 -5.84 -11.22
CA ASN A 14 -5.15 -4.69 -11.89
C ASN A 14 -5.13 -3.47 -10.98
N THR A 15 -6.22 -3.21 -10.26
CA THR A 15 -6.30 -2.08 -9.32
C THR A 15 -5.26 -2.19 -8.20
N VAL A 16 -5.15 -3.36 -7.57
CA VAL A 16 -4.16 -3.58 -6.51
C VAL A 16 -2.74 -3.52 -7.05
N HIS A 17 -2.50 -3.98 -8.28
CA HIS A 17 -1.20 -3.89 -8.92
C HIS A 17 -0.79 -2.44 -9.19
N GLU A 18 -1.71 -1.61 -9.70
CA GLU A 18 -1.48 -0.19 -9.88
C GLU A 18 -1.18 0.52 -8.54
N GLU A 19 -1.86 0.16 -7.46
CA GLU A 19 -1.58 0.72 -6.13
C GLU A 19 -0.15 0.44 -5.68
N ILE A 20 0.38 -0.76 -5.91
CA ILE A 20 1.78 -1.09 -5.61
C ILE A 20 2.71 -0.17 -6.40
N ILE A 21 2.49 -0.01 -7.71
CA ILE A 21 3.31 0.85 -8.57
C ILE A 21 3.26 2.31 -8.07
N ARG A 22 2.09 2.82 -7.70
CA ARG A 22 1.95 4.17 -7.14
C ARG A 22 2.75 4.35 -5.84
N MET A 23 2.78 3.32 -4.98
CA MET A 23 3.60 3.34 -3.76
C MET A 23 5.08 3.30 -4.07
N GLU A 24 5.51 2.47 -5.02
CA GLU A 24 6.93 2.40 -5.46
C GLU A 24 7.40 3.75 -6.02
N ILE A 25 6.57 4.42 -6.81
CA ILE A 25 6.84 5.77 -7.32
C ILE A 25 6.95 6.76 -6.14
N ALA A 26 6.02 6.73 -5.19
CA ALA A 26 6.06 7.61 -4.02
C ALA A 26 7.30 7.39 -3.14
N MET A 27 7.80 6.14 -3.04
CA MET A 27 9.06 5.86 -2.37
C MET A 27 10.25 6.41 -3.17
N ALA A 28 10.24 6.29 -4.49
CA ALA A 28 11.30 6.79 -5.36
C ALA A 28 11.40 8.33 -5.35
N THR A 29 10.28 9.06 -5.25
CA THR A 29 10.29 10.53 -5.16
C THR A 29 10.91 11.04 -3.84
N LEU A 30 10.99 10.19 -2.81
CA LEU A 30 11.65 10.51 -1.55
C LEU A 30 13.15 10.17 -1.56
N ALA A 31 13.73 9.68 -2.66
CA ALA A 31 15.12 9.23 -2.71
C ALA A 31 16.12 10.29 -2.21
N ASP A 32 15.95 11.54 -2.64
CA ASP A 32 16.85 12.66 -2.33
C ASP A 32 16.51 13.38 -1.01
N VAL A 33 15.51 12.90 -0.28
CA VAL A 33 15.10 13.49 1.00
C VAL A 33 15.93 12.87 2.14
N PRO A 34 16.43 13.63 3.13
CA PRO A 34 17.13 13.06 4.29
C PRO A 34 16.22 12.11 5.09
N ASP A 35 16.78 11.00 5.59
CA ASP A 35 16.03 9.94 6.26
C ASP A 35 15.33 10.39 7.55
N ASP A 36 15.91 11.37 8.25
CA ASP A 36 15.43 11.97 9.49
C ASP A 36 14.49 13.16 9.26
N LYS A 37 14.35 13.63 8.01
CA LYS A 37 13.44 14.72 7.69
C LYS A 37 12.00 14.30 8.01
N VAL A 38 11.33 15.08 8.84
CA VAL A 38 9.90 14.92 9.10
C VAL A 38 9.11 15.24 7.83
N ILE A 39 8.29 14.29 7.39
CA ILE A 39 7.46 14.37 6.19
C ILE A 39 6.00 14.61 6.55
N GLU A 40 5.53 14.03 7.66
CA GLU A 40 4.15 14.11 8.09
C GLU A 40 4.08 14.14 9.62
N THR A 41 3.16 14.91 10.19
CA THR A 41 2.81 14.84 11.62
C THR A 41 1.41 14.26 11.73
N VAL A 42 1.28 13.11 12.38
CA VAL A 42 -0.02 12.43 12.56
C VAL A 42 -0.47 12.52 14.00
N VAL A 43 -1.76 12.71 14.21
CA VAL A 43 -2.37 12.69 15.55
C VAL A 43 -2.90 11.28 15.82
N LYS A 44 -2.23 10.51 16.67
CA LYS A 44 -2.75 9.23 17.17
C LYS A 44 -3.63 9.46 18.39
N LYS A 45 -4.91 9.11 18.25
CA LYS A 45 -5.84 9.03 19.38
C LYS A 45 -5.57 7.73 20.15
N SER A 46 -5.33 7.87 21.45
CA SER A 46 -5.20 6.74 22.38
C SER A 46 -6.16 6.93 23.56
N PRO A 47 -6.44 5.88 24.36
CA PRO A 47 -7.25 6.00 25.58
C PRO A 47 -6.71 7.03 26.59
N LEU A 48 -5.40 7.35 26.51
CA LEU A 48 -4.71 8.33 27.35
C LEU A 48 -4.70 9.75 26.76
N GLY A 49 -5.40 9.98 25.64
CA GLY A 49 -5.44 11.24 24.91
C GLY A 49 -4.81 11.16 23.52
N ALA A 50 -4.84 12.28 22.81
CA ALA A 50 -4.23 12.44 21.50
C ALA A 50 -2.73 12.73 21.65
N ARG A 51 -1.89 12.04 20.87
CA ARG A 51 -0.45 12.30 20.77
C ARG A 51 -0.09 12.62 19.33
N GLU A 52 0.68 13.68 19.13
CA GLU A 52 1.31 13.97 17.85
C GLU A 52 2.55 13.08 17.67
N GLU A 53 2.65 12.46 16.50
CA GLU A 53 3.76 11.61 16.10
C GLU A 53 4.32 12.17 14.79
N ASN A 54 5.58 12.57 14.81
CA ASN A 54 6.29 12.99 13.61
C ASN A 54 6.80 11.76 12.87
N LEU A 55 6.44 11.65 11.60
CA LEU A 55 6.87 10.60 10.70
C LEU A 55 8.00 11.13 9.85
N THR A 56 9.16 10.50 10.01
CA THR A 56 10.32 10.78 9.17
C THR A 56 10.19 10.09 7.82
N LYS A 57 11.03 10.45 6.84
CA LYS A 57 11.14 9.71 5.57
C LYS A 57 11.31 8.22 5.84
N LYS A 58 12.19 7.85 6.78
CA LYS A 58 12.45 6.45 7.13
C LYS A 58 11.17 5.73 7.58
N ASP A 59 10.34 6.39 8.39
CA ASP A 59 9.07 5.83 8.86
C ASP A 59 8.06 5.65 7.72
N ILE A 60 7.96 6.64 6.83
CA ILE A 60 7.09 6.59 5.65
C ILE A 60 7.52 5.47 4.70
N LEU A 61 8.82 5.34 4.41
CA LEU A 61 9.35 4.26 3.56
C LEU A 61 9.11 2.88 4.18
N ALA A 62 9.27 2.73 5.49
CA ALA A 62 9.00 1.48 6.18
C ALA A 62 7.51 1.08 6.07
N ARG A 63 6.60 2.05 6.22
CA ARG A 63 5.16 1.83 6.06
C ARG A 63 4.78 1.42 4.64
N TYR A 64 5.25 2.15 3.62
CA TYR A 64 5.00 1.78 2.22
C TYR A 64 5.57 0.39 1.88
N SER A 65 6.77 0.05 2.38
CA SER A 65 7.34 -1.28 2.18
C SER A 65 6.48 -2.38 2.81
N GLU A 66 5.94 -2.17 4.02
CA GLU A 66 5.04 -3.13 4.66
C GLU A 66 3.71 -3.27 3.89
N ASP A 67 3.16 -2.16 3.42
CA ASP A 67 1.90 -2.13 2.68
C ASP A 67 2.01 -2.77 1.30
N ILE A 68 3.13 -2.58 0.60
CA ILE A 68 3.44 -3.29 -0.65
C ILE A 68 3.46 -4.80 -0.40
N LYS A 69 4.17 -5.27 0.64
CA LYS A 69 4.21 -6.71 0.98
C LYS A 69 2.83 -7.30 1.28
N LYS A 70 1.94 -6.53 1.92
CA LYS A 70 0.54 -6.96 2.15
C LYS A 70 -0.22 -7.09 0.83
N ARG A 71 -0.09 -6.10 -0.06
CA ARG A 71 -0.75 -6.09 -1.37
C ARG A 71 -0.24 -7.18 -2.31
N GLU A 72 1.06 -7.45 -2.31
CA GLU A 72 1.64 -8.57 -3.07
C GLU A 72 1.04 -9.92 -2.66
N LYS A 73 0.79 -10.14 -1.36
CA LYS A 73 0.11 -11.34 -0.87
C LYS A 73 -1.31 -11.43 -1.40
N VAL A 74 -2.04 -10.31 -1.43
CA VAL A 74 -3.39 -10.24 -2.00
C VAL A 74 -3.37 -10.57 -3.50
N LEU A 75 -2.45 -10.00 -4.28
CA LEU A 75 -2.30 -10.32 -5.71
C LEU A 75 -2.03 -11.81 -5.95
N LYS A 76 -1.17 -12.43 -5.13
CA LYS A 76 -0.91 -13.88 -5.22
C LYS A 76 -2.19 -14.70 -4.99
N ILE A 77 -3.02 -14.31 -4.03
CA ILE A 77 -4.30 -14.98 -3.76
C ILE A 77 -5.25 -14.80 -4.95
N ILE A 78 -5.44 -13.56 -5.43
CA ILE A 78 -6.34 -13.28 -6.57
C ILE A 78 -5.90 -14.05 -7.81
N LYS A 79 -4.60 -14.04 -8.13
CA LYS A 79 -4.04 -14.81 -9.25
C LYS A 79 -4.28 -16.32 -9.10
N SER A 80 -4.19 -16.85 -7.88
CA SER A 80 -4.49 -18.26 -7.63
C SER A 80 -5.98 -18.59 -7.82
N MET A 81 -6.87 -17.63 -7.57
CA MET A 81 -8.30 -17.79 -7.80
C MET A 81 -8.64 -17.74 -9.29
N LEU A 82 -8.07 -16.80 -10.04
CA LEU A 82 -8.21 -16.71 -11.49
C LEU A 82 -7.71 -17.97 -12.20
N ASN A 83 -6.56 -18.51 -11.79
CA ASN A 83 -6.00 -19.74 -12.34
C ASN A 83 -6.82 -21.01 -12.02
N LYS A 84 -7.69 -20.98 -11.01
CA LYS A 84 -8.59 -22.09 -10.66
C LYS A 84 -9.91 -22.04 -11.44
N GLU A 85 -10.22 -20.90 -12.07
CA GLU A 85 -11.42 -20.72 -12.89
C GLU A 85 -11.16 -21.04 -14.38
N LEU A 86 -9.90 -21.30 -14.76
CA LEU A 86 -9.45 -21.81 -16.07
C LEU A 86 -9.33 -23.34 -16.06
#